data_AF-A0A960L0Y0-F1
#
_entry.id   AF-A0A960L0Y0-F1
#
_cell.length_a   1.000
_cell.length_b   1.000
_cell.length_c   1.000
_cell.angle_alpha   90.00
_cell.angle_beta   90.00
_cell.angle_gamma   90.00
#
_symmetry.space_group_name_H-M   'P 1'
#
loop_
_entity.id
_entity.type
_entity.pdbx_description
1 polymer ?
#
loop_
_entity_poly.entity_id
_entity_poly.type
_entity_poly.pdbx_seq_one_letter_code
_entity_poly.pdbx_strand_id
1 'polypeptide(L)'
;MQIEMLYWTSDLGWTSLRPAMPSQPAHLVLYFGQAKQEGVLGSLLQRFPQTPVVGCTSAGEILDWEVMDNSIAACAIWFEKAWVQSEWIEITSASSSHQAGRELAHKLAKEELKGVLVLSEGLNINGSELVKGLRSELGEEIPIVGGLAGDGSHFEQTRVGCSFLPRPNIIAAVGFFGPVVIGHGSVGGWDAFGPKRIITKSEANILYELDGKPALDLYKVYLAEDADKLPASALLFPLNVYAENAESGVV
;
A
#
# COMPACT_ATOMS: atom_id res chain seq x y z
N MET A 1 11.70 -19.66 7.50
CA MET A 1 11.79 -18.35 6.80
C MET A 1 12.91 -17.56 7.46
N GLN A 2 13.78 -16.93 6.66
CA GLN A 2 14.79 -15.99 7.14
C GLN A 2 14.48 -14.60 6.60
N ILE A 3 14.82 -13.56 7.36
CA ILE A 3 14.59 -12.16 7.01
C ILE A 3 15.85 -11.36 7.29
N GLU A 4 16.22 -10.47 6.37
CA GLU A 4 17.16 -9.39 6.61
C GLU A 4 16.42 -8.05 6.56
N MET A 5 16.49 -7.30 7.66
CA MET A 5 15.97 -5.93 7.72
C MET A 5 17.08 -4.94 7.38
N LEU A 6 16.82 -4.14 6.35
CA LEU A 6 17.70 -3.11 5.82
C LEU A 6 17.05 -1.75 6.03
N TYR A 7 17.88 -0.74 6.25
CA TYR A 7 17.42 0.63 6.17
C TYR A 7 18.47 1.51 5.52
N TRP A 8 18.02 2.62 4.97
CA TRP A 8 18.86 3.66 4.40
C TRP A 8 18.50 5.02 4.98
N THR A 9 19.52 5.81 5.32
CA THR A 9 19.43 7.25 5.56
C THR A 9 20.56 7.96 4.83
N SER A 10 20.47 9.28 4.66
CA SER A 10 21.55 10.07 4.05
C SER A 10 22.87 9.96 4.81
N ASP A 11 22.80 9.78 6.13
CA ASP A 11 23.96 9.83 7.01
C ASP A 11 24.68 8.48 7.09
N LEU A 12 23.93 7.38 7.01
CA LEU A 12 24.47 6.02 7.23
C LEU A 12 24.57 5.18 5.96
N GLY A 13 23.86 5.55 4.89
CA GLY A 13 23.69 4.67 3.75
C GLY A 13 22.92 3.39 4.12
N TRP A 14 23.06 2.35 3.29
CA TRP A 14 22.39 1.07 3.55
C TRP A 14 23.04 0.35 4.72
N THR A 15 22.26 0.13 5.77
CA THR A 15 22.68 -0.58 6.97
C THR A 15 21.75 -1.76 7.24
N SER A 16 22.30 -2.86 7.74
CA SER A 16 21.54 -4.05 8.13
C SER A 16 21.30 -4.03 9.64
N LEU A 17 20.04 -4.06 10.06
CA LEU A 17 19.68 -4.15 11.48
C LEU A 17 19.66 -5.59 11.98
N ARG A 18 19.24 -6.50 11.10
CA ARG A 18 19.12 -7.94 11.40
C ARG A 18 19.76 -8.68 10.24
N PRO A 19 21.10 -8.83 10.22
CA PRO A 19 21.78 -9.49 9.13
C PRO A 19 21.36 -10.96 9.07
N ALA A 20 20.97 -11.41 7.88
CA ALA A 20 20.83 -12.82 7.58
C ALA A 20 22.10 -13.30 6.87
N MET A 21 22.44 -14.58 7.04
CA MET A 21 23.52 -15.26 6.31
C MET A 21 22.93 -16.38 5.45
N PRO A 22 22.19 -16.07 4.38
CA PRO A 22 21.52 -17.07 3.57
C PRO A 22 22.50 -17.70 2.57
N SER A 23 22.30 -18.98 2.26
CA SER A 23 23.09 -19.73 1.29
C SER A 23 22.63 -19.54 -0.17
N GLN A 24 21.62 -18.71 -0.40
CA GLN A 24 20.97 -18.51 -1.70
C GLN A 24 20.43 -17.08 -1.85
N PRO A 25 20.12 -16.61 -3.07
CA PRO A 25 19.47 -15.32 -3.29
C PRO A 25 18.14 -15.18 -2.53
N ALA A 26 17.77 -13.94 -2.17
CA ALA A 26 16.45 -13.66 -1.61
C ALA A 26 15.36 -14.02 -2.61
N HIS A 27 14.20 -14.43 -2.09
CA HIS A 27 13.03 -14.69 -2.94
C HIS A 27 12.22 -13.42 -3.18
N LEU A 28 12.24 -12.47 -2.23
CA LEU A 28 11.55 -11.20 -2.33
C LEU A 28 12.32 -10.14 -1.55
N VAL A 29 12.37 -8.92 -2.06
CA VAL A 29 12.72 -7.72 -1.30
C VAL A 29 11.53 -6.78 -1.33
N LEU A 30 11.03 -6.42 -0.16
CA LEU A 30 10.05 -5.34 0.01
C LEU A 30 10.76 -4.06 0.39
N TYR A 31 10.33 -2.91 -0.12
CA TYR A 31 10.81 -1.61 0.38
C TYR A 31 9.70 -0.57 0.47
N PHE A 32 9.88 0.35 1.41
CA PHE A 32 9.03 1.53 1.63
C PHE A 32 9.93 2.70 1.95
N GLY A 33 9.73 3.84 1.30
CA GLY A 33 10.52 5.04 1.56
C GLY A 33 9.94 6.29 0.90
N GLN A 34 10.48 7.47 1.23
CA GLN A 34 9.97 8.72 0.66
C GLN A 34 10.45 8.94 -0.78
N ALA A 35 9.64 9.61 -1.61
CA ALA A 35 9.92 9.88 -3.03
C ALA A 35 11.27 10.60 -3.28
N LYS A 36 11.75 11.42 -2.33
CA LYS A 36 13.04 12.12 -2.46
C LYS A 36 14.27 11.19 -2.49
N GLN A 37 14.09 9.91 -2.16
CA GLN A 37 15.19 8.96 -1.96
C GLN A 37 15.34 7.97 -3.13
N GLU A 38 14.63 8.19 -4.23
CA GLU A 38 14.62 7.33 -5.42
C GLU A 38 16.01 7.05 -6.01
N GLY A 39 16.92 8.03 -5.97
CA GLY A 39 18.30 7.87 -6.47
C GLY A 39 19.05 6.73 -5.78
N VAL A 40 18.64 6.36 -4.57
CA VAL A 40 19.22 5.29 -3.77
C VAL A 40 18.66 3.92 -4.16
N LEU A 41 17.41 3.83 -4.61
CA LEU A 41 16.77 2.55 -4.91
C LEU A 41 17.48 1.79 -6.04
N GLY A 42 18.19 2.49 -6.92
CA GLY A 42 19.09 1.85 -7.89
C GLY A 42 20.15 0.96 -7.23
N SER A 43 20.70 1.38 -6.08
CA SER A 43 21.65 0.56 -5.31
C SER A 43 21.00 -0.66 -4.66
N LEU A 44 19.71 -0.58 -4.28
CA LEU A 44 18.96 -1.72 -3.76
C LEU A 44 18.70 -2.75 -4.86
N LEU A 45 18.29 -2.30 -6.05
CA LEU A 45 18.13 -3.16 -7.23
C LEU A 45 19.45 -3.85 -7.62
N GLN A 46 20.57 -3.11 -7.56
CA GLN A 46 21.90 -3.67 -7.82
C GLN A 46 22.34 -4.68 -6.77
N ARG A 47 21.95 -4.49 -5.49
CA ARG A 47 22.24 -5.43 -4.41
C ARG A 47 21.48 -6.75 -4.59
N PHE A 48 20.29 -6.72 -5.21
CA PHE A 48 19.41 -7.87 -5.37
C PHE A 48 19.00 -8.11 -6.85
N PRO A 49 19.95 -8.34 -7.77
CA PRO A 49 19.70 -8.30 -9.22
C PRO A 49 18.88 -9.50 -9.76
N GLN A 50 18.75 -10.56 -8.97
CA GLN A 50 18.02 -11.78 -9.34
C GLN A 50 16.77 -12.00 -8.48
N THR A 51 16.42 -11.02 -7.64
CA THR A 51 15.30 -11.10 -6.72
C THR A 51 14.26 -10.07 -7.11
N PRO A 52 12.97 -10.41 -7.12
CA PRO A 52 11.90 -9.43 -7.18
C PRO A 52 12.06 -8.36 -6.09
N VAL A 53 12.26 -7.10 -6.49
CA VAL A 53 12.31 -5.95 -5.57
C VAL A 53 11.06 -5.12 -5.76
N VAL A 54 10.12 -5.22 -4.82
CA VAL A 54 8.79 -4.61 -4.93
C VAL A 54 8.59 -3.63 -3.79
N GLY A 55 8.08 -2.45 -4.08
CA GLY A 55 7.92 -1.45 -3.05
C GLY A 55 7.25 -0.19 -3.56
N CYS A 56 7.01 0.75 -2.67
CA CYS A 56 6.35 2.00 -3.02
C CYS A 56 6.84 3.17 -2.18
N THR A 57 6.44 4.37 -2.59
CA THR A 57 6.63 5.55 -1.76
C THR A 57 5.72 5.50 -0.54
N SER A 58 6.18 6.05 0.59
CA SER A 58 5.46 6.08 1.88
C SER A 58 5.45 7.48 2.51
N ALA A 59 4.70 7.60 3.62
CA ALA A 59 4.54 8.80 4.44
C ALA A 59 5.26 8.69 5.79
N GLY A 60 6.31 7.88 5.85
CA GLY A 60 6.98 7.44 7.07
C GLY A 60 7.25 5.94 7.02
N GLU A 61 8.38 5.53 7.56
CA GLU A 61 8.84 4.14 7.52
C GLU A 61 8.86 3.56 8.94
N ILE A 62 8.34 2.35 9.09
CA ILE A 62 8.42 1.64 10.37
C ILE A 62 9.67 0.78 10.37
N LEU A 63 10.55 1.05 11.31
CA LEU A 63 11.79 0.31 11.52
C LEU A 63 11.82 -0.23 12.94
N ASP A 64 11.57 -1.54 13.07
CA ASP A 64 11.38 -2.20 14.36
C ASP A 64 10.20 -1.58 15.15
N TRP A 65 10.48 -0.75 16.15
CA TRP A 65 9.49 -0.03 16.97
C TRP A 65 9.49 1.49 16.73
N GLU A 66 10.31 1.98 15.80
CA GLU A 66 10.47 3.40 15.53
C GLU A 66 9.79 3.80 14.22
N VAL A 67 9.24 5.02 14.21
CA VAL A 67 8.78 5.69 12.99
C VAL A 67 9.91 6.60 12.54
N MET A 68 10.34 6.39 11.31
CA MET A 68 11.45 7.09 10.68
C MET A 68 10.92 7.97 9.54
N ASP A 69 11.50 9.16 9.45
CA ASP A 69 11.34 10.06 8.31
C ASP A 69 12.62 10.12 7.50
N ASN A 70 12.50 10.51 6.23
CA ASN A 70 13.63 10.60 5.32
C ASN A 70 14.46 9.31 5.35
N SER A 71 13.80 8.17 5.22
CA SER A 71 14.46 6.88 5.17
C SER A 71 13.88 5.97 4.10
N ILE A 72 14.57 4.85 3.87
CA ILE A 72 14.01 3.69 3.18
C ILE A 72 14.14 2.52 4.14
N ALA A 73 13.03 1.85 4.44
CA ALA A 73 13.04 0.54 5.07
C ALA A 73 12.91 -0.53 3.99
N ALA A 74 13.71 -1.59 4.07
CA ALA A 74 13.62 -2.73 3.19
C ALA A 74 13.73 -4.06 3.96
N CYS A 75 13.05 -5.08 3.44
CA CYS A 75 12.96 -6.41 4.03
C CYS A 75 13.25 -7.45 2.95
N ALA A 76 14.40 -8.10 3.03
CA ALA A 76 14.73 -9.23 2.16
C ALA A 76 14.28 -10.54 2.83
N ILE A 77 13.61 -11.40 2.05
CA ILE A 77 12.89 -12.57 2.56
C ILE A 77 13.36 -13.84 1.86
N TRP A 78 13.66 -14.87 2.67
CA TRP A 78 13.99 -16.20 2.22
C TRP A 78 13.00 -17.24 2.75
N PHE A 79 12.37 -17.95 1.84
CA PHE A 79 11.51 -19.09 2.13
C PHE A 79 12.29 -20.40 2.12
N GLU A 80 11.79 -21.41 2.85
CA GLU A 80 12.34 -22.77 2.80
C GLU A 80 11.76 -23.57 1.62
N LYS A 81 10.45 -23.44 1.40
CA LYS A 81 9.69 -24.23 0.40
C LYS A 81 8.70 -23.41 -0.42
N ALA A 82 8.44 -22.17 -0.03
CA ALA A 82 7.55 -21.27 -0.73
C ALA A 82 8.33 -20.45 -1.77
N TRP A 83 7.63 -19.93 -2.76
CA TRP A 83 8.20 -19.06 -3.79
C TRP A 83 7.23 -17.93 -4.09
N VAL A 84 7.71 -16.93 -4.84
CA VAL A 84 6.91 -15.75 -5.19
C VAL A 84 6.98 -15.44 -6.68
N GLN A 85 5.97 -14.76 -7.18
CA GLN A 85 5.97 -14.11 -8.47
C GLN A 85 5.44 -12.70 -8.31
N SER A 86 6.17 -11.73 -8.85
CA SER A 86 5.74 -10.34 -8.90
C SER A 86 5.22 -9.99 -10.28
N GLU A 87 4.07 -9.32 -10.34
CA GLU A 87 3.47 -8.79 -11.55
C GLU A 87 3.17 -7.31 -11.37
N TRP A 88 3.05 -6.58 -12.47
CA TRP A 88 2.66 -5.18 -12.43
C TRP A 88 1.81 -4.80 -13.64
N ILE A 89 1.08 -3.71 -13.47
CA ILE A 89 0.27 -3.05 -14.50
C ILE A 89 0.41 -1.54 -14.35
N GLU A 90 0.39 -0.85 -15.47
CA GLU A 90 0.28 0.61 -15.52
C GLU A 90 -1.18 0.99 -15.70
N ILE A 91 -1.68 1.89 -14.85
CA ILE A 91 -3.07 2.35 -14.87
C ILE A 91 -3.15 3.75 -15.48
N THR A 92 -4.18 4.02 -16.28
CA THR A 92 -4.37 5.34 -16.89
C THR A 92 -5.33 6.22 -16.09
N SER A 93 -6.26 5.61 -15.35
CA SER A 93 -7.28 6.31 -14.56
C SER A 93 -7.89 5.43 -13.48
N ALA A 94 -8.44 6.04 -12.43
CA ALA A 94 -9.12 5.33 -11.35
C ALA A 94 -10.29 4.43 -11.82
N SER A 95 -10.95 4.73 -12.95
CA SER A 95 -12.03 3.90 -13.49
C SER A 95 -11.53 2.56 -14.04
N SER A 96 -10.24 2.45 -14.36
CA SER A 96 -9.60 1.20 -14.82
C SER A 96 -9.20 0.27 -13.67
N SER A 97 -9.43 0.64 -12.41
CA SER A 97 -8.97 -0.11 -11.23
C SER A 97 -9.47 -1.55 -11.22
N HIS A 98 -10.75 -1.78 -11.55
CA HIS A 98 -11.32 -3.13 -11.62
C HIS A 98 -10.63 -3.99 -12.68
N GLN A 99 -10.44 -3.43 -13.87
CA GLN A 99 -9.76 -4.13 -14.96
C GLN A 99 -8.30 -4.46 -14.58
N ALA A 100 -7.58 -3.50 -13.98
CA ALA A 100 -6.21 -3.72 -13.53
C ALA A 100 -6.13 -4.85 -12.48
N GLY A 101 -7.08 -4.90 -11.53
CA GLY A 101 -7.18 -5.99 -10.57
C GLY A 101 -7.38 -7.35 -11.24
N ARG A 102 -8.29 -7.41 -12.21
CA ARG A 102 -8.58 -8.64 -12.96
C ARG A 102 -7.36 -9.12 -13.75
N GLU A 103 -6.66 -8.22 -14.43
CA GLU A 103 -5.46 -8.56 -15.20
C GLU A 103 -4.31 -9.03 -14.31
N LEU A 104 -4.08 -8.39 -13.15
CA LEU A 104 -3.08 -8.84 -12.17
C LEU A 104 -3.43 -10.22 -11.63
N ALA A 105 -4.69 -10.44 -11.25
CA ALA A 105 -5.14 -11.73 -10.77
C ALA A 105 -4.96 -12.83 -11.81
N HIS A 106 -5.32 -12.57 -13.08
CA HIS A 106 -5.11 -13.54 -14.16
C HIS A 106 -3.64 -13.97 -14.30
N LYS A 107 -2.68 -13.04 -14.16
CA LYS A 107 -1.24 -13.36 -14.22
C LYS A 107 -0.74 -14.18 -13.02
N LEU A 108 -1.41 -14.05 -11.88
CA LEU A 108 -1.06 -14.71 -10.61
C LEU A 108 -1.89 -15.96 -10.32
N ALA A 109 -3.00 -16.19 -11.03
CA ALA A 109 -3.91 -17.31 -10.88
C ALA A 109 -3.24 -18.62 -11.35
N LYS A 110 -2.40 -19.19 -10.49
CA LYS A 110 -1.71 -20.46 -10.70
C LYS A 110 -2.01 -21.40 -9.54
N GLU A 111 -1.76 -22.69 -9.78
CA GLU A 111 -1.82 -23.69 -8.72
C GLU A 111 -0.91 -23.29 -7.55
N GLU A 112 -1.33 -23.69 -6.35
CA GLU A 112 -0.62 -23.42 -5.09
C GLU A 112 -0.53 -21.94 -4.68
N LEU A 113 -1.25 -21.00 -5.32
CA LEU A 113 -1.37 -19.64 -4.81
C LEU A 113 -1.97 -19.65 -3.40
N LYS A 114 -1.32 -18.97 -2.45
CA LYS A 114 -1.74 -18.88 -1.04
C LYS A 114 -2.07 -17.47 -0.57
N GLY A 115 -1.76 -16.45 -1.37
CA GLY A 115 -2.12 -15.06 -1.08
C GLY A 115 -1.41 -14.08 -1.99
N VAL A 116 -1.87 -12.83 -1.96
CA VAL A 116 -1.37 -11.74 -2.79
C VAL A 116 -1.10 -10.51 -1.92
N LEU A 117 0.11 -9.96 -2.03
CA LEU A 117 0.44 -8.61 -1.55
C LEU A 117 0.28 -7.64 -2.73
N VAL A 118 -0.53 -6.59 -2.59
CA VAL A 118 -0.72 -5.56 -3.62
C VAL A 118 -0.25 -4.19 -3.12
N LEU A 119 0.60 -3.53 -3.91
CA LEU A 119 1.01 -2.14 -3.71
C LEU A 119 0.56 -1.34 -4.92
N SER A 120 -0.27 -0.32 -4.70
CA SER A 120 -0.85 0.49 -5.78
C SER A 120 -0.43 1.94 -5.66
N GLU A 121 -0.37 2.65 -6.80
CA GLU A 121 -0.51 4.11 -6.85
C GLU A 121 -1.64 4.56 -5.91
N GLY A 122 -1.45 5.63 -5.16
CA GLY A 122 -2.38 6.05 -4.10
C GLY A 122 -3.35 7.16 -4.46
N LEU A 123 -3.12 7.90 -5.55
CA LEU A 123 -3.93 9.09 -5.88
C LEU A 123 -4.96 8.84 -6.98
N ASN A 124 -4.58 8.12 -8.04
CA ASN A 124 -5.43 7.87 -9.22
C ASN A 124 -5.97 6.43 -9.24
N ILE A 125 -6.46 5.95 -8.10
CA ILE A 125 -6.95 4.59 -7.92
C ILE A 125 -8.28 4.57 -7.18
N ASN A 126 -9.10 3.55 -7.48
CA ASN A 126 -10.15 3.10 -6.57
C ASN A 126 -9.74 1.75 -5.99
N GLY A 127 -9.29 1.74 -4.73
CA GLY A 127 -8.82 0.54 -4.06
C GLY A 127 -9.88 -0.56 -3.93
N SER A 128 -11.15 -0.19 -3.71
CA SER A 128 -12.25 -1.16 -3.62
C SER A 128 -12.49 -1.87 -4.94
N GLU A 129 -12.50 -1.13 -6.06
CA GLU A 129 -12.64 -1.71 -7.40
C GLU A 129 -11.44 -2.58 -7.78
N LEU A 130 -10.21 -2.16 -7.41
CA LEU A 130 -9.01 -2.98 -7.59
C LEU A 130 -9.13 -4.34 -6.88
N VAL A 131 -9.54 -4.34 -5.61
CA VAL A 131 -9.74 -5.57 -4.84
C VAL A 131 -10.87 -6.42 -5.42
N LYS A 132 -12.00 -5.83 -5.84
CA LYS A 132 -13.07 -6.57 -6.53
C LYS A 132 -12.58 -7.25 -7.80
N GLY A 133 -11.77 -6.56 -8.60
CA GLY A 133 -11.16 -7.13 -9.81
C GLY A 133 -10.21 -8.29 -9.50
N LEU A 134 -9.40 -8.18 -8.44
CA LEU A 134 -8.55 -9.31 -8.00
C LEU A 134 -9.41 -10.50 -7.55
N ARG A 135 -10.44 -10.23 -6.74
CA ARG A 135 -11.37 -11.25 -6.21
C ARG A 135 -12.15 -11.97 -7.29
N SER A 136 -12.53 -11.30 -8.38
CA SER A 136 -13.32 -11.92 -9.44
C SER A 136 -12.64 -13.12 -10.10
N GLU A 137 -11.31 -13.20 -10.03
CA GLU A 137 -10.52 -14.29 -10.61
C GLU A 137 -9.88 -15.19 -9.53
N LEU A 138 -9.49 -14.65 -8.37
CA LEU A 138 -8.82 -15.41 -7.30
C LEU A 138 -9.77 -16.06 -6.29
N GLY A 139 -11.05 -15.66 -6.27
CA GLY A 139 -12.02 -16.10 -5.27
C GLY A 139 -11.79 -15.46 -3.89
N GLU A 140 -12.64 -15.82 -2.91
CA GLU A 140 -12.64 -15.22 -1.56
C GLU A 140 -11.62 -15.84 -0.59
N GLU A 141 -11.14 -17.06 -0.87
CA GLU A 141 -10.28 -17.82 0.04
C GLU A 141 -8.83 -17.34 0.05
N ILE A 142 -8.37 -16.74 -1.04
CA ILE A 142 -6.99 -16.25 -1.18
C ILE A 142 -6.85 -14.91 -0.45
N PRO A 143 -6.06 -14.77 0.62
CA PRO A 143 -5.89 -13.47 1.28
C PRO A 143 -5.25 -12.46 0.32
N ILE A 144 -5.89 -11.29 0.21
CA ILE A 144 -5.38 -10.13 -0.53
C ILE A 144 -5.07 -9.06 0.50
N VAL A 145 -3.80 -8.70 0.62
CA VAL A 145 -3.28 -7.73 1.59
C VAL A 145 -2.46 -6.68 0.86
N GLY A 146 -2.26 -5.50 1.43
CA GLY A 146 -1.57 -4.46 0.69
C GLY A 146 -1.76 -3.06 1.23
N GLY A 147 -1.36 -2.10 0.40
CA GLY A 147 -1.47 -0.69 0.72
C GLY A 147 -1.40 0.18 -0.52
N LEU A 148 -1.78 1.44 -0.34
CA LEU A 148 -1.61 2.49 -1.33
C LEU A 148 -0.30 3.22 -1.04
N ALA A 149 0.44 3.53 -2.10
CA ALA A 149 1.62 4.37 -2.04
C ALA A 149 1.25 5.75 -1.51
N GLY A 150 2.10 6.31 -0.67
CA GLY A 150 1.94 7.66 -0.11
C GLY A 150 3.10 8.56 -0.51
N ASP A 151 2.93 9.86 -0.30
CA ASP A 151 3.96 10.87 -0.53
C ASP A 151 4.04 11.84 0.65
N GLY A 152 3.91 11.31 1.88
CA GLY A 152 3.70 12.14 3.06
C GLY A 152 2.28 12.67 3.09
N SER A 153 2.14 13.98 3.29
CA SER A 153 0.86 14.69 3.28
C SER A 153 0.68 15.57 2.05
N HIS A 154 1.45 15.35 0.98
CA HIS A 154 1.50 16.25 -0.18
C HIS A 154 0.33 15.99 -1.15
N PHE A 155 -0.06 14.73 -1.34
CA PHE A 155 -1.11 14.33 -2.29
C PHE A 155 -0.83 14.78 -3.73
N GLU A 156 0.44 14.79 -4.13
CA GLU A 156 0.90 15.27 -5.44
C GLU A 156 1.27 14.11 -6.36
N GLN A 157 2.07 13.17 -5.87
CA GLN A 157 2.58 12.07 -6.69
C GLN A 157 3.06 10.90 -5.84
N THR A 158 2.53 9.72 -6.16
CA THR A 158 2.96 8.47 -5.54
C THR A 158 3.68 7.60 -6.58
N ARG A 159 4.46 6.61 -6.13
CA ARG A 159 5.20 5.74 -7.04
C ARG A 159 5.31 4.33 -6.52
N VAL A 160 5.27 3.37 -7.43
CA VAL A 160 5.44 1.94 -7.13
C VAL A 160 6.53 1.37 -8.04
N GLY A 161 7.37 0.50 -7.49
CA GLY A 161 8.41 -0.22 -8.21
C GLY A 161 8.16 -1.74 -8.15
N CYS A 162 8.51 -2.41 -9.25
CA CYS A 162 8.45 -3.87 -9.37
C CYS A 162 9.66 -4.36 -10.17
N SER A 163 10.83 -4.41 -9.51
CA SER A 163 12.16 -4.70 -10.08
C SER A 163 12.65 -3.65 -11.10
N PHE A 164 12.09 -2.45 -11.04
CA PHE A 164 12.51 -1.26 -11.76
C PHE A 164 12.43 -0.05 -10.82
N LEU A 165 13.07 1.06 -11.19
CA LEU A 165 12.98 2.30 -10.40
C LEU A 165 11.52 2.77 -10.29
N PRO A 166 11.02 3.11 -9.08
CA PRO A 166 9.62 3.46 -8.89
C PRO A 166 9.16 4.55 -9.84
N ARG A 167 7.97 4.39 -10.38
CA ARG A 167 7.34 5.38 -11.26
C ARG A 167 5.85 5.51 -10.95
N PRO A 168 5.23 6.64 -11.30
CA PRO A 168 3.79 6.85 -11.07
C PRO A 168 2.94 5.87 -11.86
N ASN A 169 1.67 5.76 -11.46
CA ASN A 169 0.63 5.02 -12.15
C ASN A 169 0.86 3.51 -12.22
N ILE A 170 1.60 2.96 -11.27
CA ILE A 170 1.92 1.52 -11.22
C ILE A 170 1.13 0.85 -10.12
N ILE A 171 0.62 -0.35 -10.43
CA ILE A 171 0.13 -1.31 -9.45
C ILE A 171 1.02 -2.54 -9.56
N ALA A 172 1.63 -2.93 -8.44
CA ALA A 172 2.42 -4.15 -8.34
C ALA A 172 1.71 -5.15 -7.42
N ALA A 173 1.77 -6.42 -7.77
CA ALA A 173 1.25 -7.50 -6.95
C ALA A 173 2.29 -8.62 -6.83
N VAL A 174 2.41 -9.21 -5.65
CA VAL A 174 3.26 -10.36 -5.37
C VAL A 174 2.37 -11.52 -4.95
N GLY A 175 2.32 -12.56 -5.78
CA GLY A 175 1.71 -13.83 -5.42
C GLY A 175 2.69 -14.67 -4.60
N PHE A 176 2.21 -15.28 -3.52
CA PHE A 176 2.95 -16.23 -2.70
C PHE A 176 2.43 -17.65 -2.95
N PHE A 177 3.33 -18.58 -3.21
CA PHE A 177 2.99 -19.93 -3.66
C PHE A 177 3.65 -21.02 -2.81
N GLY A 178 3.05 -22.21 -2.79
CA GLY A 178 3.56 -23.38 -2.07
C GLY A 178 3.09 -23.44 -0.61
N PRO A 179 3.80 -24.15 0.28
CA PRO A 179 3.37 -24.39 1.66
C PRO A 179 3.68 -23.18 2.57
N VAL A 180 3.01 -22.06 2.32
CA VAL A 180 3.06 -20.85 3.15
C VAL A 180 1.68 -20.52 3.72
N VAL A 181 1.68 -19.99 4.94
CA VAL A 181 0.47 -19.48 5.61
C VAL A 181 0.62 -17.96 5.71
N ILE A 182 -0.41 -17.23 5.29
CA ILE A 182 -0.44 -15.78 5.34
C ILE A 182 -1.40 -15.35 6.45
N GLY A 183 -0.85 -14.65 7.44
CA GLY A 183 -1.62 -13.91 8.44
C GLY A 183 -1.53 -12.41 8.14
N HIS A 184 -2.59 -11.68 8.47
CA HIS A 184 -2.62 -10.23 8.30
C HIS A 184 -3.39 -9.55 9.43
N GLY A 185 -3.13 -8.26 9.61
CA GLY A 185 -3.80 -7.40 10.56
C GLY A 185 -3.71 -5.96 10.10
N SER A 186 -4.70 -5.15 10.44
CA SER A 186 -4.71 -3.72 10.21
C SER A 186 -5.31 -3.05 11.44
N VAL A 187 -4.75 -1.91 11.84
CA VAL A 187 -5.24 -1.10 12.95
C VAL A 187 -5.02 0.37 12.62
N GLY A 188 -6.07 1.18 12.78
CA GLY A 188 -5.98 2.63 12.72
C GLY A 188 -5.63 3.20 14.10
N GLY A 189 -4.96 4.35 14.15
CA GLY A 189 -4.59 5.03 15.39
C GLY A 189 -5.60 6.08 15.87
N TRP A 190 -6.76 6.20 15.22
CA TRP A 190 -7.75 7.25 15.50
C TRP A 190 -8.90 6.76 16.38
N ASP A 191 -9.31 7.62 17.32
CA ASP A 191 -10.54 7.44 18.08
C ASP A 191 -11.69 8.20 17.42
N ALA A 192 -12.85 7.55 17.34
CA ALA A 192 -14.04 8.17 16.77
C ALA A 192 -14.54 9.33 17.66
N PHE A 193 -14.79 10.48 17.04
CA PHE A 193 -15.40 11.63 17.72
C PHE A 193 -16.44 12.29 16.81
N GLY A 194 -17.40 12.99 17.44
CA GLY A 194 -18.43 13.74 16.73
C GLY A 194 -19.68 12.92 16.36
N PRO A 195 -20.67 13.58 15.73
CA PRO A 195 -21.95 12.95 15.40
C PRO A 195 -21.85 12.06 14.16
N LYS A 196 -22.64 10.98 14.13
CA LYS A 196 -22.89 10.22 12.90
C LYS A 196 -23.69 11.08 11.91
N ARG A 197 -23.33 10.97 10.64
CA ARG A 197 -23.90 11.70 9.49
C ARG A 197 -24.33 10.68 8.43
N ILE A 198 -25.34 11.00 7.62
CA ILE A 198 -25.81 10.12 6.55
C ILE A 198 -25.15 10.54 5.24
N ILE A 199 -24.51 9.60 4.55
CA ILE A 199 -24.07 9.79 3.16
C ILE A 199 -25.31 9.85 2.28
N THR A 200 -25.65 11.03 1.77
CA THR A 200 -26.82 11.23 0.91
C THR A 200 -26.46 11.19 -0.57
N LYS A 201 -25.19 11.44 -0.92
CA LYS A 201 -24.68 11.31 -2.28
C LYS A 201 -23.20 10.95 -2.30
N SER A 202 -22.89 9.84 -2.96
CA SER A 202 -21.52 9.41 -3.26
C SER A 202 -21.49 8.71 -4.62
N GLU A 203 -20.35 8.73 -5.28
CA GLU A 203 -20.09 7.90 -6.47
C GLU A 203 -18.78 7.17 -6.26
N ALA A 204 -18.82 5.84 -6.24
CA ALA A 204 -17.68 5.00 -5.93
C ALA A 204 -17.00 5.45 -4.61
N ASN A 205 -15.73 5.86 -4.66
CA ASN A 205 -14.96 6.33 -3.49
C ASN A 205 -15.04 7.86 -3.28
N ILE A 206 -15.84 8.59 -4.05
CA ILE A 206 -15.99 10.04 -3.94
C ILE A 206 -17.27 10.38 -3.16
N LEU A 207 -17.10 11.05 -2.02
CA LEU A 207 -18.18 11.55 -1.19
C LEU A 207 -18.55 12.98 -1.60
N TYR A 208 -19.80 13.18 -2.03
CA TYR A 208 -20.29 14.50 -2.44
C TYR A 208 -21.11 15.18 -1.35
N GLU A 209 -22.00 14.43 -0.68
CA GLU A 209 -22.95 15.01 0.27
C GLU A 209 -23.13 14.19 1.55
N LEU A 210 -23.22 14.92 2.66
CA LEU A 210 -23.59 14.44 3.98
C LEU A 210 -24.83 15.22 4.46
N ASP A 211 -25.87 14.50 4.90
CA ASP A 211 -27.16 15.07 5.32
C ASP A 211 -27.77 16.06 4.30
N GLY A 212 -27.62 15.78 3.00
CA GLY A 212 -28.11 16.63 1.91
C GLY A 212 -27.33 17.93 1.72
N LYS A 213 -26.13 18.05 2.30
CA LYS A 213 -25.24 19.22 2.18
C LYS A 213 -23.90 18.80 1.59
N PRO A 214 -23.17 19.71 0.90
CA PRO A 214 -21.83 19.42 0.42
C PRO A 214 -20.92 18.91 1.54
N ALA A 215 -20.33 17.74 1.34
CA ALA A 215 -19.51 17.08 2.37
C ALA A 215 -18.29 17.92 2.74
N LEU A 216 -17.65 18.56 1.76
CA LEU A 216 -16.46 19.39 1.99
C LEU A 216 -16.75 20.61 2.86
N ASP A 217 -17.89 21.28 2.67
CA ASP A 217 -18.27 22.44 3.48
C ASP A 217 -18.45 22.04 4.94
N LEU A 218 -19.13 20.91 5.18
CA LEU A 218 -19.30 20.37 6.52
C LEU A 218 -17.95 19.97 7.13
N TYR A 219 -17.08 19.33 6.36
CA TYR A 219 -15.77 18.88 6.82
C TYR A 219 -14.87 20.05 7.22
N LYS A 220 -14.89 21.15 6.46
CA LYS A 220 -14.17 22.39 6.79
C LYS A 220 -14.62 23.01 8.11
N VAL A 221 -15.90 22.88 8.48
CA VAL A 221 -16.38 23.35 9.80
C VAL A 221 -15.68 22.60 10.93
N TYR A 222 -15.44 21.29 10.79
CA TYR A 222 -14.74 20.51 11.81
C TYR A 222 -13.23 20.74 11.83
N LEU A 223 -12.62 20.98 10.67
CA LEU A 223 -11.20 21.35 10.58
C LEU A 223 -10.92 22.77 11.09
N ALA A 224 -11.92 23.65 11.10
CA ALA A 224 -11.80 25.03 11.52
C ALA A 224 -10.60 25.73 10.85
N GLU A 225 -9.63 26.21 11.64
CA GLU A 225 -8.44 26.91 11.14
C GLU A 225 -7.53 26.01 10.27
N ASP A 226 -7.62 24.68 10.41
CA ASP A 226 -6.86 23.74 9.59
C ASP A 226 -7.50 23.48 8.22
N ALA A 227 -8.69 24.03 7.93
CA ALA A 227 -9.35 23.88 6.64
C ALA A 227 -8.52 24.43 5.46
N ASP A 228 -7.72 25.48 5.70
CA ASP A 228 -6.84 26.09 4.69
C ASP A 228 -5.62 25.21 4.35
N LYS A 229 -5.37 24.16 5.15
CA LYS A 229 -4.26 23.20 4.97
C LYS A 229 -4.70 21.91 4.26
N LEU A 230 -5.91 21.87 3.72
CA LEU A 230 -6.36 20.74 2.91
C LEU A 230 -5.49 20.58 1.65
N PRO A 231 -5.27 19.35 1.16
CA PRO A 231 -5.80 18.09 1.69
C PRO A 231 -5.04 17.52 2.90
N ALA A 232 -3.85 18.03 3.22
CA ALA A 232 -2.98 17.48 4.28
C ALA A 232 -3.68 17.34 5.64
N SER A 233 -4.43 18.37 6.06
CA SER A 233 -5.15 18.36 7.34
C SER A 233 -6.26 17.33 7.45
N ALA A 234 -6.74 16.77 6.33
CA ALA A 234 -7.74 15.69 6.36
C ALA A 234 -7.19 14.41 7.01
N LEU A 235 -5.88 14.18 6.96
CA LEU A 235 -5.23 13.02 7.61
C LEU A 235 -5.30 13.07 9.14
N LEU A 236 -5.51 14.26 9.72
CA LEU A 236 -5.64 14.42 11.17
C LEU A 236 -6.99 13.91 11.68
N PHE A 237 -8.03 14.00 10.85
CA PHE A 237 -9.41 13.70 11.23
C PHE A 237 -10.13 12.89 10.13
N PRO A 238 -9.64 11.69 9.76
CA PRO A 238 -10.25 10.89 8.72
C PRO A 238 -11.70 10.53 9.07
N LEU A 239 -12.53 10.34 8.04
CA LEU A 239 -13.92 9.94 8.23
C LEU A 239 -13.98 8.45 8.61
N ASN A 240 -14.61 8.17 9.75
CA ASN A 240 -15.00 6.81 10.12
C ASN A 240 -16.32 6.45 9.41
N VAL A 241 -16.30 5.42 8.57
CA VAL A 241 -17.45 5.04 7.72
C VAL A 241 -18.12 3.79 8.28
N TYR A 242 -19.45 3.78 8.34
CA TYR A 242 -20.23 2.65 8.81
C TYR A 242 -21.06 2.07 7.66
N ALA A 243 -21.10 0.75 7.55
CA ALA A 243 -22.14 0.09 6.76
C ALA A 243 -23.49 0.24 7.47
N GLU A 244 -24.58 0.12 6.70
CA GLU A 244 -25.93 0.14 7.26
C GLU A 244 -26.08 -0.96 8.33
N ASN A 245 -26.47 -0.57 9.55
CA ASN A 245 -26.60 -1.44 10.73
C ASN A 245 -25.29 -2.03 11.29
N ALA A 246 -24.11 -1.53 10.91
CA ALA A 246 -22.86 -1.98 11.51
C ALA A 246 -22.63 -1.38 12.91
N GLU A 247 -22.18 -2.22 13.85
CA GLU A 247 -21.80 -1.79 15.21
C GLU A 247 -20.43 -1.10 15.24
N SER A 248 -19.55 -1.42 14.29
CA SER A 248 -18.22 -0.82 14.14
C SER A 248 -18.02 -0.18 12.76
N GLY A 249 -17.08 0.76 12.68
CA GLY A 249 -16.63 1.34 11.41
C GLY A 249 -15.98 0.29 10.53
N VAL A 250 -16.10 0.47 9.20
CA VAL A 250 -15.41 -0.34 8.18
C VAL A 250 -14.11 0.30 7.69
N VAL A 251 -13.95 1.61 7.95
CA VAL A 251 -12.74 2.43 7.70
C VAL A 251 -12.65 3.45 8.82
#